data_AF-A0A955VY58-F1
#
_entry.id   AF-A0A955VY58-F1
#
_cell.length_a   1.000
_cell.length_b   1.000
_cell.length_c   1.000
_cell.angle_alpha   90.00
_cell.angle_beta   90.00
_cell.angle_gamma   90.00
#
_symmetry.space_group_name_H-M   'P 1'
#
loop_
_entity.id
_entity.type
_entity.pdbx_description
1 polymer ?
#
loop_
_entity_poly.entity_id
_entity_poly.type
_entity_poly.pdbx_seq_one_letter_code
_entity_poly.pdbx_strand_id
1 'polypeptide(L)' 'MTPAELSRAWARQAQLDAERGVIACRMCTRHAGLDAATTLWRDGQLVFALCDRCAASHDVLMRPTAEGVEVRARARTP' A
#
# COMPACT_ATOMS: atom_id res chain seq x y z
N MET A 1 12.63 13.87 12.72
CA MET A 1 11.98 12.59 12.37
C MET A 1 12.84 11.89 11.34
N THR A 2 13.29 10.67 11.63
CA THR A 2 14.11 9.87 10.72
C THR A 2 13.24 9.16 9.67
N PRO A 3 13.80 8.71 8.53
CA PRO A 3 13.06 7.92 7.55
C PRO A 3 12.42 6.65 8.16
N ALA A 4 13.11 6.01 9.11
CA ALA A 4 12.60 4.84 9.81
C ALA A 4 11.40 5.17 10.72
N GLU A 5 11.42 6.32 11.40
CA GLU A 5 10.29 6.79 12.20
C GLU A 5 9.06 7.10 11.33
N LEU A 6 9.27 7.77 10.20
CA LEU A 6 8.20 8.08 9.25
C LEU A 6 7.58 6.79 8.68
N SER A 7 8.40 5.80 8.34
CA SER A 7 7.93 4.50 7.84
C SER A 7 7.08 3.76 8.87
N ARG A 8 7.51 3.73 10.14
CA ARG A 8 6.71 3.13 11.23
C ARG A 8 5.40 3.87 11.48
N ALA A 9 5.43 5.20 11.48
CA ALA A 9 4.23 6.01 11.65
C ALA A 9 3.22 5.77 10.51
N TRP A 10 3.70 5.69 9.27
CA TRP A 10 2.88 5.37 8.11
C TRP A 10 2.25 3.98 8.21
N ALA A 11 3.04 2.96 8.55
CA ALA A 11 2.54 1.59 8.69
C ALA A 11 1.46 1.49 9.79
N ARG A 12 1.66 2.18 10.91
CA ARG A 12 0.66 2.27 11.98
C ARG A 12 -0.63 2.94 11.49
N GLN A 13 -0.54 4.04 10.74
CA GLN A 13 -1.72 4.71 10.20
C GLN A 13 -2.47 3.81 9.21
N ALA A 14 -1.74 3.15 8.30
CA ALA A 14 -2.32 2.24 7.33
C ALA A 14 -3.08 1.08 8.01
N GLN A 15 -2.54 0.56 9.11
CA GLN A 15 -3.21 -0.47 9.90
C GLN A 15 -4.53 0.04 10.52
N LEU A 16 -4.52 1.23 11.14
CA LEU A 16 -5.72 1.83 11.74
C LEU A 16 -6.80 2.12 10.69
N ASP A 17 -6.40 2.51 9.48
CA ASP A 17 -7.33 2.69 8.36
C ASP A 17 -7.95 1.35 7.95
N ALA A 18 -7.13 0.30 7.85
CA ALA A 18 -7.60 -1.03 7.47
C ALA A 18 -8.57 -1.62 8.51
N GLU A 19 -8.34 -1.40 9.80
CA GLU A 19 -9.26 -1.77 10.89
C GLU A 19 -10.64 -1.09 10.76
N ARG A 20 -10.69 0.07 10.09
CA ARG A 20 -11.92 0.80 9.76
C ARG A 20 -12.50 0.42 8.39
N GLY A 21 -11.90 -0.55 7.69
CA GLY A 21 -12.33 -0.99 6.37
C GLY A 21 -11.96 -0.01 5.25
N VAL A 22 -10.95 0.84 5.44
CA VAL A 22 -10.47 1.78 4.41
C VAL A 22 -8.96 1.68 4.23
N ILE A 23 -8.45 2.21 3.13
CA ILE A 23 -7.00 2.35 2.88
C ILE A 23 -6.69 3.74 2.36
N ALA A 24 -5.50 4.25 2.64
CA ALA A 24 -4.91 5.35 1.89
C ALA A 24 -4.06 4.78 0.74
N CYS A 25 -4.49 5.00 -0.50
CA CYS A 25 -3.82 4.45 -1.68
C CYS A 25 -2.37 4.93 -1.76
N ARG A 26 -1.42 4.01 -1.86
CA ARG A 26 0.01 4.35 -1.86
C ARG A 26 0.45 5.20 -3.07
N MET A 27 -0.32 5.18 -4.16
CA MET A 27 -0.02 5.92 -5.39
C MET A 27 -0.67 7.30 -5.44
N CYS A 28 -2.00 7.36 -5.24
CA CYS A 28 -2.76 8.60 -5.43
C CYS A 28 -3.21 9.26 -4.12
N THR A 29 -2.82 8.70 -2.96
CA THR A 29 -3.14 9.15 -1.59
C THR A 29 -4.62 9.28 -1.23
N ARG A 30 -5.53 8.97 -2.16
CA ARG A 30 -6.97 8.93 -1.91
C ARG A 30 -7.34 7.76 -1.01
N HIS A 31 -8.35 7.98 -0.19
CA HIS A 31 -8.96 6.90 0.55
C HIS A 31 -9.87 6.05 -0.36
N ALA A 32 -9.87 4.74 -0.14
CA ALA A 32 -10.77 3.79 -0.78
C ALA A 32 -11.23 2.73 0.23
N GLY A 33 -12.30 2.01 -0.09
CA GLY A 33 -12.71 0.84 0.68
C GLY A 33 -11.64 -0.25 0.63
N LEU A 34 -11.43 -0.94 1.74
CA LEU A 34 -10.48 -2.05 1.85
C LEU A 34 -10.87 -3.22 0.94
N ASP A 35 -12.18 -3.40 0.71
CA ASP A 35 -12.78 -4.38 -0.18
C ASP A 35 -12.57 -4.08 -1.68
N ALA A 36 -12.33 -2.81 -2.02
CA ALA A 36 -12.06 -2.31 -3.37
C ALA A 36 -10.58 -1.91 -3.56
N ALA A 37 -9.68 -2.68 -2.93
CA ALA A 37 -8.25 -2.43 -2.95
C ALA A 37 -7.42 -3.70 -3.11
N THR A 38 -6.31 -3.58 -3.84
CA THR A 38 -5.24 -4.57 -3.80
C THR A 38 -4.36 -4.30 -2.59
N THR A 39 -4.30 -5.26 -1.66
CA THR A 39 -3.54 -5.13 -0.41
C THR A 39 -2.46 -6.19 -0.28
N LEU A 40 -1.36 -5.83 0.38
CA LEU A 40 -0.35 -6.76 0.84
C LEU A 40 -0.25 -6.69 2.36
N TRP A 41 -0.26 -7.86 2.97
CA TRP A 41 -0.19 -8.06 4.41
C TRP A 41 1.05 -8.86 4.76
N ARG A 42 1.65 -8.53 5.91
CA ARG A 42 2.75 -9.31 6.50
C ARG A 42 2.48 -9.44 7.99
N ASP A 43 2.40 -10.67 8.48
CA ASP A 43 2.16 -10.98 9.89
C ASP A 43 0.92 -10.25 10.47
N GLY A 44 -0.14 -10.13 9.66
CA GLY A 44 -1.39 -9.43 10.02
C GLY A 44 -1.33 -7.91 9.91
N GLN A 45 -0.18 -7.32 9.55
CA GLN A 45 -0.02 -5.88 9.36
C GLN A 45 -0.17 -5.50 7.88
N LEU A 46 -0.95 -4.45 7.60
CA LEU A 46 -1.03 -3.87 6.25
C LEU A 46 0.29 -3.18 5.93
N VAL A 47 1.00 -3.66 4.91
CA VAL A 47 2.29 -3.09 4.48
C VAL A 47 2.17 -2.30 3.17
N PHE A 48 1.14 -2.56 2.38
CA PHE A 48 0.91 -1.85 1.12
C PHE A 48 -0.55 -1.96 0.68
N ALA A 49 -1.11 -0.89 0.11
CA ALA A 49 -2.45 -0.88 -0.46
C ALA A 49 -2.54 0.03 -1.69
N LEU A 50 -3.34 -0.39 -2.67
CA LEU A 50 -3.71 0.39 -3.85
C LEU A 50 -5.21 0.32 -4.08
N CYS A 51 -5.82 1.47 -4.37
CA CYS A 51 -7.19 1.48 -4.86
C CYS A 51 -7.29 0.87 -6.26
N ASP A 52 -8.46 0.33 -6.60
CA ASP A 52 -8.72 -0.30 -7.90
C ASP A 52 -8.36 0.58 -9.10
N ARG A 53 -8.57 1.91 -9.00
CA ARG A 53 -8.17 2.84 -10.07
C ARG A 53 -6.66 2.79 -10.35
N CYS A 54 -5.85 2.79 -9.30
CA CYS A 54 -4.40 2.73 -9.43
C CYS A 54 -3.94 1.32 -9.85
N ALA A 55 -4.56 0.28 -9.31
CA ALA A 55 -4.30 -1.10 -9.70
C ALA A 55 -4.63 -1.33 -11.19
N ALA A 56 -5.73 -0.79 -11.71
CA ALA A 56 -6.11 -0.91 -13.12
C ALA A 56 -5.16 -0.16 -14.06
N SER A 57 -4.63 1.00 -13.64
CA SER A 57 -3.79 1.87 -14.48
C SER A 57 -2.29 1.58 -14.41
N HIS A 58 -1.85 0.68 -13.51
CA HIS A 58 -0.43 0.40 -13.30
C HIS A 58 -0.16 -1.09 -13.34
N ASP A 59 0.99 -1.46 -13.91
CA ASP A 59 1.60 -2.76 -13.67
C ASP A 59 2.37 -2.64 -12.36
N VAL A 60 1.96 -3.42 -11.36
CA VAL A 60 2.53 -3.38 -10.02
C VAL A 60 3.14 -4.73 -9.71
N LEU A 61 4.47 -4.73 -9.55
CA LEU A 61 5.22 -5.89 -9.09
C LEU A 61 5.50 -5.72 -7.60
N MET A 62 5.08 -6.70 -6.82
CA MET A 62 5.43 -6.82 -5.40
C MET A 62 6.29 -8.05 -5.22
N ARG A 63 7.49 -7.90 -4.67
CA ARG A 63 8.43 -9.00 -4.49
C ARG A 63 9.02 -8.97 -3.07
N PRO A 64 8.98 -10.08 -2.32
CA PRO A 64 9.69 -10.17 -1.05
C PRO A 64 11.21 -10.13 -1.29
N THR A 65 11.93 -9.41 -0.44
CA THR A 65 13.40 -9.32 -0.41
C THR A 65 13.91 -9.59 0.99
N ALA A 66 15.22 -9.77 1.16
CA ALA A 66 15.83 -9.95 2.49
C ALA A 66 15.57 -8.74 3.43
N GLU A 67 15.38 -7.55 2.85
CA GLU A 67 15.19 -6.28 3.58
C GLU A 67 13.71 -5.92 3.77
N GLY A 68 12.77 -6.61 3.11
CA GLY A 68 11.35 -6.29 3.19
C GLY A 68 10.56 -6.69 1.96
N VAL A 69 9.71 -5.77 1.48
CA VAL A 69 8.97 -5.94 0.22
C VAL A 69 9.41 -4.84 -0.72
N GLU A 70 9.93 -5.24 -1.87
CA GLU A 70 10.18 -4.33 -2.98
C GLU A 70 8.87 -4.17 -3.77
N VAL A 71 8.44 -2.93 -3.94
CA VAL A 71 7.29 -2.60 -4.79
C VAL A 71 7.75 -1.72 -5.93
N ARG A 72 7.52 -2.20 -7.16
CA ARG A 72 7.69 -1.40 -8.37
C ARG A 72 6.35 -1.21 -9.03
N ALA A 73 6.03 0.02 -9.38
CA ALA A 73 4.88 0.32 -10.19
C ALA A 73 5.32 1.10 -11.42
N ARG A 74 4.75 0.75 -12.56
CA ARG A 74 4.86 1.52 -13.78
C ARG A 74 3.45 1.78 -14.29
N ALA A 75 3.17 3.00 -14.70
CA ALA A 75 1.93 3.27 -15.42
C ALA A 75 1.87 2.34 -16.63
N ARG A 76 0.76 1.61 -16.79
CA ARG A 76 0.43 1.02 -18.08
C ARG A 76 0.33 2.21 -19.02
N THR A 77 1.21 2.29 -20.02
CA THR A 77 1.20 3.34 -21.04
C THR A 77 -0.23 3.52 -21.55
N PRO A 78 -0.65 4.75 -21.95
CA PRO A 78 -1.86 4.89 -22.75
C PRO A 78 -1.84 3.97 -23.98
#